data_AF-A0A0S8D6Q6-F1
#
_entry.id   AF-A0A0S8D6Q6-F1
#
_cell.length_a   1.000
_cell.length_b   1.000
_cell.length_c   1.000
_cell.angle_alpha   90.00
_cell.angle_beta   90.00
_cell.angle_gamma   90.00
#
_symmetry.space_group_name_H-M   'P 1'
#
loop_
_entity.id
_entity.type
_entity.pdbx_description
1 polymer ?
#
loop_
_entity_poly.entity_id
_entity_poly.type
_entity_poly.pdbx_seq_one_letter_code
_entity_poly.pdbx_strand_id
1 'polypeptide(L)'
;MHKPNKTKNFVGLLTNVGTISLMALLLVVLSQRLALASWFVDARKFHISAHGQNSCQDCHADISGRLHPNPTEVNKNLKDFFHLDTCLDCHDDVMEDIDEGMHGAKKIKDRKKYEDCLACHHPHYQLRLGQNEMGNFDPNRAVGEQCGVCHETRSSLPPPSDEDKACLACHRSVESKDPGAKEKIARLCFHCHGAAGLEAQKITAGVVPSINEEEYQRTPHVRVTCTTCHQQAAQFLHKDQKLGECAQCHPPHDEKVARDAHLTVACGACHLDGVEPVRDPVSMVVIWKKRPQLGVTSRIHHMIRGDDEDACQRCHAKGNQVGAVSMVLPAKSILCMPCHTATFSVGDTVTLISLIIFLLGLVMGFSVWLTGSLPGEGSANPLYKGVRLLGRALVTIFSMKIVLVIRAMIMDVLLQRRLYRQSRIRWFIHSLIFLPFAFRFAWGLVALIASLWKPEWSWVWAMINKNQATTAFLFDLTGIMVLLGVILAVIRGLLKRSDPIPGLPRQDYLALGLLAGIVVIGYFVEGIRIAMTGAPEYAQYAFVGYGLSLLFSGASGLTRAYGYIWYMHAILTGAFVAYLPFSRLFHIIMAPVVLAMNAVSDRGHESGIT
;
A
#
# COMPACT_ATOMS: atom_id res chain seq x y z
N MET A 1 31.40 -59.06 0.08
CA MET A 1 30.04 -58.53 -0.09
C MET A 1 29.79 -57.62 1.11
N HIS A 2 29.55 -56.31 1.07
CA HIS A 2 28.76 -55.46 0.18
C HIS A 2 29.36 -54.02 0.24
N LYS A 3 29.38 -53.31 -0.89
CA LYS A 3 30.09 -52.02 -1.12
C LYS A 3 29.43 -50.82 -0.37
N PRO A 4 30.19 -49.81 0.08
CA PRO A 4 29.63 -48.52 0.48
C PRO A 4 29.35 -47.65 -0.77
N ASN A 5 28.21 -46.97 -0.70
CA ASN A 5 27.51 -46.31 -1.79
C ASN A 5 28.12 -44.92 -2.10
N LYS A 6 28.86 -44.77 -3.21
CA LYS A 6 29.57 -43.53 -3.61
C LYS A 6 28.67 -42.43 -4.21
N THR A 7 27.36 -42.62 -4.31
CA THR A 7 26.45 -41.73 -5.06
C THR A 7 25.82 -40.60 -4.25
N LYS A 8 25.92 -40.59 -2.91
CA LYS A 8 25.32 -39.52 -2.07
C LYS A 8 26.17 -38.25 -1.93
N ASN A 9 27.47 -38.30 -2.24
CA ASN A 9 28.36 -37.14 -2.06
C ASN A 9 28.52 -36.26 -3.31
N PHE A 10 28.09 -36.71 -4.49
CA PHE A 10 28.25 -35.94 -5.73
C PHE A 10 27.12 -34.93 -5.96
N VAL A 11 25.90 -35.25 -5.52
CA VAL A 11 24.72 -34.37 -5.67
C VAL A 11 24.78 -33.17 -4.73
N GLY A 12 25.26 -33.36 -3.48
CA GLY A 12 25.42 -32.25 -2.52
C GLY A 12 26.53 -31.27 -2.87
N LEU A 13 27.55 -31.71 -3.61
CA LEU A 13 28.65 -30.83 -4.06
C LEU A 13 28.22 -29.96 -5.25
N LEU A 14 27.43 -30.49 -6.18
CA LEU A 14 26.89 -29.74 -7.32
C LEU A 14 25.85 -28.69 -6.90
N THR A 15 25.03 -28.96 -5.88
CA THR A 15 24.07 -27.97 -5.35
C THR A 15 24.74 -26.83 -4.60
N ASN A 16 25.85 -27.08 -3.89
CA ASN A 16 26.59 -26.04 -3.17
C ASN A 16 27.46 -25.18 -4.11
N VAL A 17 28.08 -25.76 -5.14
CA VAL A 17 28.86 -24.97 -6.11
C VAL A 17 27.95 -24.12 -7.00
N GLY A 18 26.77 -24.63 -7.36
CA GLY A 18 25.76 -23.88 -8.13
C GLY A 18 25.14 -22.72 -7.34
N THR A 19 24.83 -22.89 -6.06
CA THR A 19 24.29 -21.82 -5.21
C THR A 19 25.34 -20.78 -4.84
N ILE A 20 26.59 -21.17 -4.59
CA ILE A 20 27.69 -20.23 -4.34
C ILE A 20 28.03 -19.44 -5.61
N SER A 21 28.01 -20.08 -6.79
CA SER A 21 28.24 -19.39 -8.06
C SER A 21 27.09 -18.46 -8.42
N LEU A 22 25.83 -18.83 -8.12
CA LEU A 22 24.67 -17.98 -8.33
C LEU A 22 24.62 -16.81 -7.33
N MET A 23 25.00 -17.02 -6.07
CA MET A 23 25.16 -15.94 -5.09
C MET A 23 26.35 -15.03 -5.43
N ALA A 24 27.47 -15.57 -5.92
CA ALA A 24 28.60 -14.78 -6.37
C ALA A 24 28.26 -13.99 -7.64
N LEU A 25 27.50 -14.57 -8.57
CA LEU A 25 26.98 -13.86 -9.74
C LEU A 25 25.94 -12.81 -9.33
N LEU A 26 25.05 -13.11 -8.37
CA LEU A 26 24.14 -12.13 -7.78
C LEU A 26 24.90 -11.02 -7.07
N LEU A 27 25.97 -11.33 -6.32
CA LEU A 27 26.82 -10.37 -5.62
C LEU A 27 27.68 -9.54 -6.58
N VAL A 28 28.07 -10.08 -7.74
CA VAL A 28 28.75 -9.33 -8.81
C VAL A 28 27.76 -8.45 -9.58
N VAL A 29 26.53 -8.93 -9.81
CA VAL A 29 25.44 -8.11 -10.39
C VAL A 29 24.94 -7.06 -9.38
N LEU A 30 24.98 -7.35 -8.07
CA LEU A 30 24.62 -6.41 -6.99
C LEU A 30 25.78 -5.46 -6.62
N SER A 31 27.03 -5.84 -6.87
CA SER A 31 28.22 -4.97 -6.69
C SER A 31 28.50 -4.12 -7.91
N GLN A 32 27.97 -4.48 -9.08
CA GLN A 32 27.70 -3.53 -10.17
C GLN A 32 26.50 -2.63 -9.84
N ARG A 33 26.56 -1.97 -8.67
CA ARG A 33 26.13 -0.58 -8.66
C ARG A 33 27.12 0.14 -9.55
N LEU A 34 26.88 0.16 -10.87
CA LEU A 34 27.31 1.31 -11.66
C LEU A 34 26.84 2.49 -10.84
N ALA A 35 27.77 3.20 -10.22
CA ALA A 35 27.49 4.47 -9.61
C ALA A 35 26.88 5.28 -10.74
N LEU A 36 25.55 5.38 -10.77
CA LEU A 36 24.85 6.06 -11.84
C LEU A 36 25.45 7.46 -11.88
N ALA A 37 26.16 7.74 -12.97
CA ALA A 37 26.99 8.92 -13.08
C ALA A 37 26.08 10.14 -12.97
N SER A 38 26.10 10.72 -11.78
CA SER A 38 25.34 11.91 -11.45
C SER A 38 25.98 13.10 -12.14
N TRP A 39 25.16 13.99 -12.66
CA TRP A 39 25.61 15.31 -13.09
C TRP A 39 26.07 16.16 -11.89
N PHE A 40 25.80 15.72 -10.67
CA PHE A 40 26.24 16.41 -9.46
C PHE A 40 27.57 15.89 -8.90
N VAL A 41 28.40 16.85 -8.47
CA VAL A 41 29.69 16.66 -7.80
C VAL A 41 29.57 17.10 -6.34
N ASP A 42 29.90 16.20 -5.41
CA ASP A 42 30.05 16.53 -4.00
C ASP A 42 31.31 17.38 -3.81
N ALA A 43 31.10 18.65 -3.49
CA ALA A 43 32.18 19.62 -3.36
C ALA A 43 33.18 19.25 -2.25
N ARG A 44 32.76 18.56 -1.18
CA ARG A 44 33.67 18.14 -0.11
C ARG A 44 34.56 17.01 -0.58
N LYS A 45 33.97 15.99 -1.23
CA LYS A 45 34.73 14.86 -1.78
C LYS A 45 35.65 15.29 -2.92
N PHE A 46 35.20 16.23 -3.75
CA PHE A 46 36.03 16.80 -4.81
C PHE A 46 37.22 17.57 -4.25
N HIS A 47 37.00 18.42 -3.25
CA HIS A 47 38.06 19.23 -2.64
C HIS A 47 39.24 18.40 -2.12
N ILE A 48 38.98 17.22 -1.53
CA ILE A 48 40.00 16.31 -0.99
C ILE A 48 40.57 15.33 -2.04
N SER A 49 40.03 15.34 -3.26
CA SER A 49 40.49 14.46 -4.32
C SER A 49 41.87 14.88 -4.85
N ALA A 50 42.53 13.99 -5.58
CA ALA A 50 43.75 14.27 -6.32
C ALA A 50 43.60 15.48 -7.24
N HIS A 51 42.45 15.58 -7.91
CA HIS A 51 42.11 16.62 -8.86
C HIS A 51 41.38 17.81 -8.24
N GLY A 52 41.22 17.86 -6.91
CA GLY A 52 40.45 18.91 -6.24
C GLY A 52 41.03 20.33 -6.31
N GLN A 53 42.23 20.47 -6.90
CA GLN A 53 42.90 21.74 -7.15
C GLN A 53 42.94 22.10 -8.65
N ASN A 54 42.46 21.22 -9.53
CA ASN A 54 42.40 21.45 -10.97
C ASN A 54 41.12 22.25 -11.29
N SER A 55 41.18 23.08 -12.33
CA SER A 55 39.98 23.72 -12.89
C SER A 55 39.09 22.64 -13.52
N CYS A 56 37.78 22.83 -13.48
CA CYS A 56 36.86 21.96 -14.21
C CYS A 56 37.20 21.96 -15.72
N GLN A 57 37.66 23.09 -16.25
CA GLN A 57 37.99 23.24 -17.67
C GLN A 57 39.28 22.53 -18.07
N ASP A 58 40.17 22.20 -17.14
CA ASP A 58 41.39 21.42 -17.45
C ASP A 58 41.02 20.04 -18.02
N CYS A 59 39.92 19.45 -17.55
CA CYS A 59 39.40 18.18 -18.07
C CYS A 59 38.19 18.36 -19.00
N HIS A 60 37.46 19.49 -18.90
CA HIS A 60 36.25 19.77 -19.66
C HIS A 60 36.39 20.98 -20.61
N ALA A 61 37.54 21.10 -21.28
CA ALA A 61 37.88 22.22 -22.17
C ALA A 61 36.84 22.45 -23.29
N ASP A 62 36.21 21.37 -23.73
CA ASP A 62 35.28 21.32 -24.86
C ASP A 62 33.87 21.87 -24.58
N ILE A 63 33.59 22.31 -23.34
CA ILE A 63 32.26 22.83 -22.96
C ILE A 63 32.05 24.27 -23.45
N SER A 64 33.12 25.07 -23.49
CA SER A 64 33.02 26.49 -23.84
C SER A 64 32.58 26.68 -25.30
N GLY A 65 31.51 27.45 -25.51
CA GLY A 65 30.96 27.73 -26.85
C GLY A 65 30.03 26.65 -27.44
N ARG A 66 29.80 25.53 -26.73
CA ARG A 66 28.81 24.50 -27.11
C ARG A 66 27.50 24.67 -26.33
N LEU A 67 26.41 24.14 -26.88
CA LEU A 67 25.14 24.06 -26.15
C LEU A 67 25.32 23.15 -24.93
N HIS A 68 25.15 23.71 -23.74
CA HIS A 68 25.31 22.97 -22.49
C HIS A 68 24.25 23.39 -21.44
N PRO A 69 23.52 22.45 -20.84
CA PRO A 69 23.43 21.03 -21.18
C PRO A 69 22.80 20.79 -22.57
N ASN A 70 23.28 19.79 -23.30
CA ASN A 70 22.74 19.40 -24.61
C ASN A 70 21.67 18.31 -24.45
N PRO A 71 20.38 18.58 -24.70
CA PRO A 71 19.31 17.60 -24.52
C PRO A 71 19.41 16.37 -25.43
N THR A 72 20.17 16.45 -26.52
CA THR A 72 20.36 15.30 -27.43
C THR A 72 21.30 14.24 -26.85
N GLU A 73 22.05 14.58 -25.80
CA GLU A 73 23.12 13.74 -25.27
C GLU A 73 22.84 13.19 -23.86
N VAL A 74 21.80 13.68 -23.17
CA VAL A 74 21.45 13.26 -21.79
C VAL A 74 21.07 11.77 -21.66
N ASN A 75 20.78 11.10 -22.78
CA ASN A 75 20.45 9.68 -22.84
C ASN A 75 21.64 8.79 -23.26
N LYS A 76 22.81 9.38 -23.55
CA LYS A 76 24.05 8.62 -23.76
C LYS A 76 24.57 8.07 -22.43
N ASN A 77 25.46 7.09 -22.49
CA ASN A 77 26.19 6.58 -21.32
C ASN A 77 27.41 7.47 -21.04
N LEU A 78 27.91 7.45 -19.80
CA LEU A 78 29.11 8.20 -19.43
C LEU A 78 30.31 7.83 -20.31
N LYS A 79 30.46 6.54 -20.65
CA LYS A 79 31.52 6.02 -21.52
C LYS A 79 31.53 6.66 -22.91
N ASP A 80 30.37 7.13 -23.40
CA ASP A 80 30.27 7.77 -24.72
C ASP A 80 30.95 9.16 -24.73
N PHE A 81 31.29 9.71 -23.57
CA PHE A 81 32.03 10.96 -23.39
C PHE A 81 33.47 10.73 -22.89
N PHE A 82 33.89 9.47 -22.73
CA PHE A 82 35.23 9.15 -22.27
C PHE A 82 36.23 9.27 -23.42
N HIS A 83 37.24 10.10 -23.22
CA HIS A 83 38.39 10.23 -24.11
C HIS A 83 39.65 9.91 -23.31
N LEU A 84 40.38 8.89 -23.77
CA LEU A 84 41.59 8.43 -23.10
C LEU A 84 42.65 9.55 -23.02
N ASP A 85 42.80 10.30 -24.12
CA ASP A 85 43.79 11.38 -24.26
C ASP A 85 43.67 12.43 -23.15
N THR A 86 42.45 12.75 -22.69
CA THR A 86 42.20 13.69 -21.58
C THR A 86 42.89 13.27 -20.28
N CYS A 87 43.06 11.97 -20.07
CA CYS A 87 43.81 11.46 -18.92
C CYS A 87 45.32 11.47 -19.18
N LEU A 88 45.73 11.15 -20.41
CA LEU A 88 47.14 11.01 -20.80
C LEU A 88 47.88 12.34 -20.88
N ASP A 89 47.17 13.46 -21.00
CA ASP A 89 47.77 14.80 -20.90
C ASP A 89 48.52 15.03 -19.57
N CYS A 90 48.18 14.28 -18.52
CA CYS A 90 48.84 14.33 -17.21
C CYS A 90 49.30 12.95 -16.67
N HIS A 91 48.87 11.86 -17.30
CA HIS A 91 49.17 10.47 -16.93
C HIS A 91 49.77 9.71 -18.12
N ASP A 92 50.78 10.30 -18.76
CA ASP A 92 51.46 9.79 -19.94
C ASP A 92 52.13 8.42 -19.72
N ASP A 93 52.78 8.22 -18.58
CA ASP A 93 53.51 6.98 -18.27
C ASP A 93 52.60 5.77 -17.98
N VAL A 94 51.32 6.00 -17.66
CA VAL A 94 50.39 4.94 -17.20
C VAL A 94 50.13 3.90 -18.29
N MET A 95 50.18 4.30 -19.56
CA MET A 95 49.92 3.39 -20.68
C MET A 95 51.07 2.43 -20.93
N GLU A 96 52.31 2.89 -20.70
CA GLU A 96 53.50 2.03 -20.78
C GLU A 96 53.46 0.95 -19.70
N ASP A 97 53.18 1.33 -18.44
CA ASP A 97 52.99 0.38 -17.34
C ASP A 97 51.93 -0.69 -17.66
N ILE A 98 50.80 -0.24 -18.20
CA ILE A 98 49.68 -1.12 -18.58
C ILE A 98 50.08 -2.07 -19.72
N ASP A 99 50.85 -1.60 -20.69
CA ASP A 99 51.36 -2.41 -21.79
C ASP A 99 52.41 -3.43 -21.31
N GLU A 100 53.19 -3.10 -20.27
CA GLU A 100 54.09 -4.02 -19.55
C GLU A 100 53.35 -5.00 -18.62
N GLY A 101 52.02 -4.88 -18.53
CA GLY A 101 51.18 -5.77 -17.72
C GLY A 101 51.10 -5.38 -16.25
N MET A 102 51.25 -4.10 -15.93
CA MET A 102 51.15 -3.52 -14.60
C MET A 102 50.12 -2.38 -14.54
N HIS A 103 49.53 -2.14 -13.37
CA HIS A 103 48.73 -0.95 -13.12
C HIS A 103 48.86 -0.60 -11.64
N GLY A 104 49.68 0.42 -11.35
CA GLY A 104 50.21 0.64 -10.00
C GLY A 104 50.98 -0.60 -9.52
N ALA A 105 50.75 -1.05 -8.28
CA ALA A 105 51.41 -2.24 -7.72
C ALA A 105 50.81 -3.58 -8.20
N LYS A 106 49.81 -3.58 -9.08
CA LYS A 106 49.05 -4.77 -9.46
C LYS A 106 49.49 -5.29 -10.82
N LYS A 107 49.81 -6.58 -10.91
CA LYS A 107 49.99 -7.28 -12.19
C LYS A 107 48.65 -7.54 -12.86
N ILE A 108 48.50 -7.10 -14.11
CA ILE A 108 47.28 -7.21 -14.87
C ILE A 108 47.42 -8.30 -15.95
N LYS A 109 46.31 -8.97 -16.26
CA LYS A 109 46.29 -10.09 -17.23
C LYS A 109 45.55 -9.76 -18.52
N ASP A 110 44.71 -8.74 -18.49
CA ASP A 110 43.80 -8.38 -19.58
C ASP A 110 43.86 -6.88 -19.80
N ARG A 111 44.67 -6.49 -20.78
CA ARG A 111 44.93 -5.11 -21.17
C ARG A 111 43.67 -4.35 -21.55
N LYS A 112 42.72 -5.02 -22.20
CA LYS A 112 41.50 -4.39 -22.73
C LYS A 112 40.60 -3.84 -21.64
N LYS A 113 40.66 -4.41 -20.43
CA LYS A 113 39.90 -3.90 -19.27
C LYS A 113 40.37 -2.54 -18.76
N TYR A 114 41.54 -2.07 -19.22
CA TYR A 114 42.14 -0.81 -18.82
C TYR A 114 42.06 0.27 -19.90
N GLU A 115 41.35 0.01 -21.00
CA GLU A 115 41.03 1.01 -22.02
C GLU A 115 39.94 2.01 -21.58
N ASP A 116 39.24 1.72 -20.48
CA ASP A 116 38.19 2.55 -19.89
C ASP A 116 38.51 2.82 -18.43
N CYS A 117 39.24 3.91 -18.18
CA CYS A 117 39.70 4.26 -16.83
C CYS A 117 38.51 4.53 -15.90
N LEU A 118 37.38 5.04 -16.42
CA LEU A 118 36.19 5.39 -15.65
C LEU A 118 35.43 4.16 -15.14
N ALA A 119 35.70 2.98 -15.68
CA ALA A 119 35.13 1.73 -15.16
C ALA A 119 35.60 1.45 -13.71
N CYS A 120 36.77 1.96 -13.32
CA CYS A 120 37.35 1.77 -11.99
C CYS A 120 37.59 3.10 -11.23
N HIS A 121 37.93 4.18 -11.95
CA HIS A 121 38.28 5.47 -11.36
C HIS A 121 37.13 6.46 -11.46
N HIS A 122 37.01 7.31 -10.44
CA HIS A 122 36.11 8.46 -10.47
C HIS A 122 36.96 9.74 -10.37
N PRO A 123 37.23 10.45 -11.46
CA PRO A 123 38.15 11.59 -11.47
C PRO A 123 37.81 12.64 -10.40
N HIS A 124 36.53 12.90 -10.16
CA HIS A 124 36.13 13.85 -9.11
C HIS A 124 36.37 13.38 -7.68
N TYR A 125 36.56 12.08 -7.40
CA TYR A 125 36.63 11.56 -6.02
C TYR A 125 37.86 10.67 -5.77
N GLN A 126 38.75 10.53 -6.75
CA GLN A 126 39.98 9.77 -6.61
C GLN A 126 40.86 10.45 -5.56
N LEU A 127 41.21 9.77 -4.48
CA LEU A 127 42.08 10.34 -3.44
C LEU A 127 43.54 10.38 -3.91
N ARG A 128 44.32 11.32 -3.35
CA ARG A 128 45.77 11.44 -3.59
C ARG A 128 46.48 10.19 -3.09
N LEU A 129 47.32 9.60 -3.93
CA LEU A 129 48.25 8.55 -3.53
C LEU A 129 49.51 9.23 -2.96
N GLY A 130 49.56 9.39 -1.64
CA GLY A 130 50.67 9.97 -0.87
C GLY A 130 50.85 9.22 0.46
N GLN A 131 51.77 9.66 1.34
CA GLN A 131 52.14 8.98 2.60
C GLN A 131 50.92 8.33 3.28
N ASN A 132 50.94 6.99 3.35
CA ASN A 132 49.85 6.17 3.85
C ASN A 132 49.53 6.48 5.33
N GLU A 133 48.64 7.45 5.56
CA GLU A 133 47.90 7.64 6.81
C GLU A 133 46.80 6.57 7.00
N MET A 134 46.78 5.52 6.15
CA MET A 134 45.80 4.42 6.20
C MET A 134 45.68 3.75 7.58
N GLY A 135 46.73 3.81 8.41
CA GLY A 135 46.71 3.29 9.77
C GLY A 135 45.86 4.09 10.77
N ASN A 136 45.44 5.31 10.41
CA ASN A 136 44.70 6.22 11.28
C ASN A 136 43.18 6.26 10.99
N PHE A 137 42.69 5.47 10.03
CA PHE A 137 41.27 5.33 9.74
C PHE A 137 40.60 4.32 10.69
N ASP A 138 39.45 4.69 11.26
CA ASP A 138 38.59 3.75 11.98
C ASP A 138 37.93 2.79 10.96
N PRO A 139 38.17 1.47 11.06
CA PRO A 139 37.60 0.48 10.15
C PRO A 139 36.07 0.36 10.24
N ASN A 140 35.44 0.92 11.28
CA ASN A 140 33.99 0.92 11.45
C ASN A 140 33.29 2.14 10.84
N ARG A 141 34.04 3.09 10.25
CA ARG A 141 33.49 4.32 9.65
C ARG A 141 33.90 4.43 8.19
N ALA A 142 33.06 5.06 7.36
CA ALA A 142 33.36 5.23 5.94
C ALA A 142 34.57 6.17 5.76
N VAL A 143 35.52 5.80 4.90
CA VAL A 143 36.75 6.59 4.62
C VAL A 143 36.42 8.04 4.22
N GLY A 144 35.38 8.23 3.40
CA GLY A 144 34.92 9.55 2.96
C GLY A 144 34.30 10.42 4.05
N GLU A 145 34.10 9.91 5.27
CA GLU A 145 33.59 10.63 6.44
C GLU A 145 34.69 10.92 7.48
N GLN A 146 35.92 10.49 7.20
CA GLN A 146 37.07 10.56 8.10
C GLN A 146 38.14 11.53 7.58
N CYS A 147 37.71 12.62 6.95
CA CYS A 147 38.61 13.63 6.36
C CYS A 147 39.58 14.25 7.39
N GLY A 148 39.17 14.27 8.67
CA GLY A 148 39.96 14.78 9.79
C GLY A 148 41.23 13.97 10.11
N VAL A 149 41.39 12.78 9.51
CA VAL A 149 42.61 11.97 9.62
C VAL A 149 43.79 12.65 8.93
N CYS A 150 43.55 13.32 7.80
CA CYS A 150 44.60 13.96 7.01
C CYS A 150 44.50 15.50 6.96
N HIS A 151 43.36 16.08 7.36
CA HIS A 151 43.10 17.52 7.26
C HIS A 151 42.62 18.12 8.58
N GLU A 152 43.01 19.36 8.85
CA GLU A 152 42.43 20.16 9.93
C GLU A 152 40.92 20.36 9.69
N THR A 153 40.11 20.12 10.71
CA THR A 153 38.65 20.23 10.58
C THR A 153 38.25 21.68 10.37
N ARG A 154 37.57 21.97 9.26
CA ARG A 154 37.03 23.31 8.97
C ARG A 154 35.50 23.28 8.90
N SER A 155 34.88 24.39 9.29
CA SER A 155 33.42 24.56 9.28
C SER A 155 32.85 24.83 7.88
N SER A 156 33.69 25.19 6.90
CA SER A 156 33.30 25.45 5.51
C SER A 156 34.44 25.17 4.54
N LEU A 157 34.08 24.84 3.30
CA LEU A 157 35.04 24.72 2.20
C LEU A 157 35.52 26.10 1.75
N PRO A 158 36.75 26.22 1.23
CA PRO A 158 37.16 27.44 0.54
C PRO A 158 36.24 27.73 -0.65
N PRO A 159 36.04 29.02 -1.00
CA PRO A 159 35.25 29.37 -2.17
C PRO A 159 35.90 28.80 -3.45
N PRO A 160 35.11 28.35 -4.43
CA PRO A 160 35.65 27.92 -5.70
C PRO A 160 36.30 29.08 -6.46
N SER A 161 37.19 28.75 -7.39
CA SER A 161 37.81 29.70 -8.32
C SER A 161 36.74 30.47 -9.11
N ASP A 162 37.06 31.67 -9.60
CA ASP A 162 36.12 32.45 -10.44
C ASP A 162 35.68 31.68 -11.69
N GLU A 163 36.58 30.85 -12.21
CA GLU A 163 36.37 29.98 -13.36
C GLU A 163 35.36 28.85 -13.06
N ASP A 164 35.49 28.19 -11.91
CA ASP A 164 34.64 27.05 -11.53
C ASP A 164 33.31 27.46 -10.89
N LYS A 165 33.17 28.73 -10.47
CA LYS A 165 31.93 29.26 -9.87
C LYS A 165 30.72 29.01 -10.78
N ALA A 166 30.87 29.21 -12.09
CA ALA A 166 29.80 29.00 -13.06
C ALA A 166 29.39 27.52 -13.15
N CYS A 167 30.38 26.61 -13.22
CA CYS A 167 30.17 25.17 -13.26
C CYS A 167 29.47 24.67 -12.00
N LEU A 168 30.01 25.02 -10.82
CA LEU A 168 29.51 24.55 -9.53
C LEU A 168 28.17 25.16 -9.14
N ALA A 169 27.79 26.31 -9.71
CA ALA A 169 26.45 26.87 -9.58
C ALA A 169 25.35 25.92 -10.08
N CYS A 170 25.66 25.00 -11.01
CA CYS A 170 24.76 23.93 -11.43
C CYS A 170 25.21 22.56 -10.90
N HIS A 171 26.47 22.20 -11.05
CA HIS A 171 26.99 20.85 -10.81
C HIS A 171 27.23 20.51 -9.33
N ARG A 172 27.27 21.45 -8.39
CA ARG A 172 27.46 21.07 -6.97
C ARG A 172 26.33 20.16 -6.46
N SER A 173 26.60 19.12 -5.68
CA SER A 173 25.51 18.40 -5.01
C SER A 173 24.84 19.28 -3.96
N VAL A 174 23.52 19.18 -3.83
CA VAL A 174 22.75 19.85 -2.77
C VAL A 174 21.81 18.83 -2.16
N GLU A 175 21.65 18.87 -0.85
CA GLU A 175 20.62 18.10 -0.18
C GLU A 175 19.27 18.80 -0.34
N SER A 176 18.17 18.05 -0.37
CA SER A 176 16.83 18.61 -0.55
C SER A 176 16.42 19.59 0.55
N LYS A 177 17.09 19.53 1.71
CA LYS A 177 16.88 20.41 2.87
C LYS A 177 17.75 21.67 2.83
N ASP A 178 18.76 21.73 1.97
CA ASP A 178 19.67 22.86 1.91
C ASP A 178 18.93 24.13 1.44
N PRO A 179 19.19 25.30 2.05
CA PRO A 179 18.65 26.56 1.58
C PRO A 179 19.01 26.81 0.10
N GLY A 180 18.02 27.11 -0.73
CA GLY A 180 18.23 27.36 -2.16
C GLY A 180 18.39 26.12 -3.04
N ALA A 181 18.38 24.90 -2.47
CA ALA A 181 18.48 23.66 -3.25
C ALA A 181 17.36 23.54 -4.28
N LYS A 182 16.14 23.91 -3.90
CA LYS A 182 14.97 23.91 -4.79
C LYS A 182 15.18 24.82 -5.99
N GLU A 183 15.52 26.08 -5.76
CA GLU A 183 15.69 27.09 -6.81
C GLU A 183 16.81 26.67 -7.76
N LYS A 184 17.89 26.09 -7.20
CA LYS A 184 19.00 25.54 -7.98
C LYS A 184 18.57 24.38 -8.87
N ILE A 185 17.91 23.36 -8.31
CA ILE A 185 17.46 22.18 -9.04
C ILE A 185 16.40 22.57 -10.09
N ALA A 186 15.45 23.43 -9.73
CA ALA A 186 14.44 23.94 -10.65
C ALA A 186 15.08 24.69 -11.83
N ARG A 187 16.07 25.56 -11.58
CA ARG A 187 16.82 26.26 -12.63
C ARG A 187 17.50 25.28 -13.59
N LEU A 188 18.14 24.24 -13.06
CA LEU A 188 18.76 23.20 -13.88
C LEU A 188 17.73 22.47 -14.75
N CYS A 189 16.63 22.01 -14.16
CA CYS A 189 15.60 21.27 -14.88
C CYS A 189 14.86 22.14 -15.92
N PHE A 190 14.52 23.38 -15.58
CA PHE A 190 13.81 24.28 -16.50
C PHE A 190 14.69 24.82 -17.63
N HIS A 191 16.02 24.73 -17.52
CA HIS A 191 16.90 25.01 -18.65
C HIS A 191 16.56 24.17 -19.90
N CYS A 192 16.12 22.92 -19.71
CA CYS A 192 15.68 22.04 -20.80
C CYS A 192 14.16 21.86 -20.83
N HIS A 193 13.49 21.73 -19.68
CA HIS A 193 12.07 21.42 -19.63
C HIS A 193 11.15 22.65 -19.57
N GLY A 194 11.70 23.86 -19.44
CA GLY A 194 10.92 25.10 -19.42
C GLY A 194 10.33 25.47 -20.79
N ALA A 195 9.63 26.59 -20.83
CA ALA A 195 8.92 27.09 -22.02
C ALA A 195 9.32 28.53 -22.40
N ALA A 196 10.52 28.98 -22.00
CA ALA A 196 11.02 30.34 -22.21
C ALA A 196 11.64 30.59 -23.61
N GLY A 197 11.75 29.57 -24.47
CA GLY A 197 12.26 29.68 -25.83
C GLY A 197 13.79 29.50 -25.99
N LEU A 198 14.48 28.99 -24.97
CA LEU A 198 15.91 28.64 -25.07
C LEU A 198 16.13 27.52 -26.10
N GLU A 199 17.33 27.46 -26.69
CA GLU A 199 17.63 26.44 -27.71
C GLU A 199 17.50 25.01 -27.16
N ALA A 200 17.98 24.76 -25.95
CA ALA A 200 17.78 23.48 -25.26
C ALA A 200 16.28 23.16 -25.09
N GLN A 201 15.45 24.15 -24.73
CA GLN A 201 14.01 23.96 -24.56
C GLN A 201 13.30 23.62 -25.87
N LYS A 202 13.70 24.23 -27.00
CA LYS A 202 13.13 23.90 -28.33
C LYS A 202 13.42 22.45 -28.71
N ILE A 203 14.65 21.99 -28.48
CA ILE A 203 15.04 20.59 -28.73
C ILE A 203 14.22 19.64 -27.84
N THR A 204 14.13 19.94 -26.55
CA THR A 204 13.37 19.12 -25.59
C THR A 204 11.87 19.09 -25.90
N ALA A 205 11.28 20.22 -26.30
CA ALA A 205 9.86 20.36 -26.66
C ALA A 205 9.46 19.46 -27.85
N GLY A 206 10.41 19.10 -28.72
CA GLY A 206 10.19 18.15 -29.81
C GLY A 206 10.05 16.68 -29.35
N VAL A 207 10.45 16.37 -28.12
CA VAL A 207 10.43 14.99 -27.57
C VAL A 207 9.43 14.87 -26.41
N VAL A 208 9.37 15.86 -25.54
CA VAL A 208 8.47 15.87 -24.37
C VAL A 208 7.78 17.22 -24.23
N PRO A 209 6.52 17.27 -23.73
CA PRO A 209 5.83 18.53 -23.48
C PRO A 209 6.59 19.42 -22.48
N SER A 210 6.75 20.70 -22.83
CA SER A 210 7.39 21.70 -21.96
C SER A 210 6.55 22.00 -20.72
N ILE A 211 7.19 22.47 -19.66
CA ILE A 211 6.53 22.90 -18.42
C ILE A 211 6.48 24.43 -18.43
N ASN A 212 5.28 24.97 -18.22
CA ASN A 212 5.14 26.40 -17.97
C ASN A 212 5.56 26.70 -16.53
N GLU A 213 6.58 27.52 -16.35
CA GLU A 213 7.15 27.82 -15.04
C GLU A 213 6.17 28.60 -14.14
N GLU A 214 5.40 29.54 -14.70
CA GLU A 214 4.42 30.33 -13.94
C GLU A 214 3.24 29.48 -13.46
N GLU A 215 2.76 28.58 -14.31
CA GLU A 215 1.72 27.60 -13.93
C GLU A 215 2.26 26.63 -12.89
N TYR A 216 3.50 26.14 -13.07
CA TYR A 216 4.16 25.27 -12.10
C TYR A 216 4.26 25.91 -10.72
N GLN A 217 4.49 27.24 -10.63
CA GLN A 217 4.54 27.94 -9.34
C GLN A 217 3.24 27.83 -8.53
N ARG A 218 2.11 27.52 -9.18
CA ARG A 218 0.79 27.37 -8.54
C ARG A 218 0.50 25.93 -8.11
N THR A 219 1.40 24.99 -8.38
CA THR A 219 1.23 23.57 -8.08
C THR A 219 1.46 23.25 -6.59
N PRO A 220 0.87 22.15 -6.05
CA PRO A 220 1.02 21.81 -4.64
C PRO A 220 2.47 21.52 -4.22
N HIS A 221 3.25 20.93 -5.14
CA HIS A 221 4.63 20.50 -4.88
C HIS A 221 5.67 21.52 -5.34
N VAL A 222 5.27 22.78 -5.58
CA VAL A 222 6.23 23.86 -5.90
C VAL A 222 7.33 24.00 -4.86
N ARG A 223 7.11 23.60 -3.60
CA ARG A 223 8.10 23.64 -2.52
C ARG A 223 8.96 22.37 -2.39
N VAL A 224 8.77 21.39 -3.27
CA VAL A 224 9.50 20.12 -3.28
C VAL A 224 10.53 20.15 -4.42
N THR A 225 11.74 19.67 -4.17
CA THR A 225 12.78 19.59 -5.21
C THR A 225 12.38 18.57 -6.28
N CYS A 226 12.59 18.87 -7.57
CA CYS A 226 12.22 17.97 -8.68
C CYS A 226 12.80 16.56 -8.51
N THR A 227 14.03 16.47 -7.98
CA THR A 227 14.74 15.21 -7.72
C THR A 227 14.16 14.37 -6.57
N THR A 228 13.21 14.88 -5.79
CA THR A 228 12.47 14.07 -4.82
C THR A 228 11.54 13.07 -5.51
N CYS A 229 10.83 13.53 -6.54
CA CYS A 229 9.94 12.70 -7.34
C CYS A 229 10.64 12.10 -8.56
N HIS A 230 11.65 12.78 -9.12
CA HIS A 230 12.47 12.31 -10.22
C HIS A 230 13.87 11.95 -9.70
N GLN A 231 13.97 10.87 -8.93
CA GLN A 231 15.17 10.53 -8.14
C GLN A 231 16.45 10.35 -8.97
N GLN A 232 16.29 9.98 -10.24
CA GLN A 232 17.38 9.78 -11.20
C GLN A 232 17.44 10.90 -12.26
N ALA A 233 16.76 12.04 -12.02
CA ALA A 233 16.66 13.20 -12.91
C ALA A 233 18.00 13.68 -13.46
N ALA A 234 18.98 13.75 -12.58
CA ALA A 234 20.29 14.35 -12.82
C ALA A 234 21.36 13.30 -13.10
N GLN A 235 21.03 12.33 -13.95
CA GLN A 235 21.92 11.24 -14.35
C GLN A 235 21.79 10.99 -15.86
N PHE A 236 22.85 10.40 -16.42
CA PHE A 236 22.82 9.82 -17.76
C PHE A 236 21.76 8.71 -17.87
N LEU A 237 21.38 8.33 -19.10
CA LEU A 237 20.19 7.50 -19.36
C LEU A 237 18.91 8.17 -18.84
N HIS A 238 18.81 9.49 -19.01
CA HIS A 238 17.77 10.34 -18.44
C HIS A 238 16.32 9.89 -18.73
N LYS A 239 16.06 9.22 -19.85
CA LYS A 239 14.73 8.69 -20.19
C LYS A 239 14.27 7.54 -19.30
N ASP A 240 15.20 6.78 -18.71
CA ASP A 240 14.92 5.52 -18.00
C ASP A 240 14.67 5.73 -16.49
N GLN A 241 14.09 6.89 -16.15
CA GLN A 241 13.88 7.29 -14.78
C GLN A 241 12.67 6.62 -14.15
N LYS A 242 12.90 6.09 -12.95
CA LYS A 242 11.81 5.70 -12.06
C LYS A 242 11.32 6.92 -11.29
N LEU A 243 10.00 7.07 -11.24
CA LEU A 243 9.35 8.04 -10.37
C LEU A 243 9.43 7.56 -8.92
N GLY A 244 9.63 8.50 -8.00
CA GLY A 244 9.55 8.26 -6.56
C GLY A 244 8.14 7.84 -6.15
N GLU A 245 8.06 7.09 -5.06
CA GLU A 245 6.79 6.57 -4.54
C GLU A 245 6.01 7.66 -3.80
N CYS A 246 4.78 7.92 -4.22
CA CYS A 246 3.90 8.92 -3.61
C CYS A 246 3.67 8.65 -2.10
N ALA A 247 3.64 7.36 -1.73
CA ALA A 247 3.39 6.87 -0.37
C ALA A 247 4.46 7.30 0.65
N GLN A 248 5.64 7.76 0.21
CA GLN A 248 6.67 8.29 1.09
C GLN A 248 6.26 9.61 1.78
N CYS A 249 5.29 10.33 1.20
CA CYS A 249 4.81 11.60 1.74
C CYS A 249 3.28 11.66 1.88
N HIS A 250 2.53 10.85 1.12
CA HIS A 250 1.08 10.84 1.12
C HIS A 250 0.55 9.43 1.45
N PRO A 251 -0.06 9.22 2.63
CA PRO A 251 -0.70 7.94 2.92
C PRO A 251 -1.92 7.71 2.00
N PRO A 252 -2.28 6.45 1.72
CA PRO A 252 -3.52 6.16 1.02
C PRO A 252 -4.73 6.67 1.80
N HIS A 253 -5.77 7.07 1.08
CA HIS A 253 -7.02 7.52 1.69
C HIS A 253 -7.86 6.33 2.16
N ASP A 254 -8.64 6.52 3.23
CA ASP A 254 -9.60 5.52 3.67
C ASP A 254 -10.84 5.44 2.75
N GLU A 255 -11.60 4.36 2.90
CA GLU A 255 -12.75 4.05 2.03
C GLU A 255 -13.89 5.08 2.09
N LYS A 256 -13.93 5.96 3.12
CA LYS A 256 -14.92 7.05 3.18
C LYS A 256 -14.63 8.12 2.14
N VAL A 257 -13.35 8.42 1.91
CA VAL A 257 -12.90 9.46 0.97
C VAL A 257 -12.82 8.90 -0.44
N ALA A 258 -12.24 7.72 -0.61
CA ALA A 258 -12.02 7.13 -1.94
C ALA A 258 -13.15 6.19 -2.41
N ARG A 259 -14.21 6.00 -1.62
CA ARG A 259 -15.35 5.07 -1.82
C ARG A 259 -14.98 3.56 -1.82
N ASP A 260 -13.76 3.22 -2.19
CA ASP A 260 -13.07 1.93 -2.00
C ASP A 260 -11.57 2.26 -1.78
N ALA A 261 -10.80 1.34 -1.18
CA ALA A 261 -9.40 1.63 -0.88
C ALA A 261 -8.48 1.76 -2.12
N HIS A 262 -8.97 1.38 -3.31
CA HIS A 262 -8.27 1.51 -4.60
C HIS A 262 -6.81 0.99 -4.62
N LEU A 263 -6.51 -0.04 -3.81
CA LEU A 263 -5.15 -0.58 -3.61
C LEU A 263 -4.52 -1.25 -4.84
N THR A 264 -5.26 -1.35 -5.95
CA THR A 264 -4.78 -1.84 -7.26
C THR A 264 -4.75 -0.73 -8.31
N VAL A 265 -4.80 0.53 -7.87
CA VAL A 265 -4.73 1.72 -8.72
C VAL A 265 -3.54 2.55 -8.27
N ALA A 266 -2.61 2.82 -9.18
CA ALA A 266 -1.49 3.69 -8.92
C ALA A 266 -2.00 5.11 -8.63
N CYS A 267 -1.45 5.78 -7.62
CA CYS A 267 -1.86 7.12 -7.21
C CYS A 267 -1.94 8.10 -8.39
N GLY A 268 -0.96 8.02 -9.31
CA GLY A 268 -0.90 8.90 -10.47
C GLY A 268 -2.00 8.68 -11.52
N ALA A 269 -2.66 7.53 -11.54
CA ALA A 269 -3.81 7.31 -12.43
C ALA A 269 -5.01 8.18 -12.02
N CYS A 270 -5.12 8.53 -10.74
CA CYS A 270 -6.14 9.44 -10.22
C CYS A 270 -5.60 10.88 -10.12
N HIS A 271 -4.43 11.06 -9.51
CA HIS A 271 -3.93 12.38 -9.13
C HIS A 271 -3.16 13.12 -10.22
N LEU A 272 -2.65 12.47 -11.27
CA LEU A 272 -2.00 13.19 -12.36
C LEU A 272 -3.04 13.67 -13.38
N ASP A 273 -2.88 14.92 -13.80
CA ASP A 273 -3.66 15.55 -14.87
C ASP A 273 -3.01 15.28 -16.24
N GLY A 274 -3.82 15.22 -17.30
CA GLY A 274 -3.35 14.94 -18.66
C GLY A 274 -2.88 13.50 -18.92
N VAL A 275 -3.19 12.56 -18.00
CA VAL A 275 -2.86 11.12 -18.17
C VAL A 275 -4.11 10.28 -18.41
N GLU A 276 -3.92 9.12 -19.01
CA GLU A 276 -4.96 8.12 -19.21
C GLU A 276 -4.72 6.90 -18.31
N PRO A 277 -5.68 6.53 -17.46
CA PRO A 277 -5.61 5.29 -16.70
C PRO A 277 -5.62 4.09 -17.64
N VAL A 278 -4.67 3.18 -17.46
CA VAL A 278 -4.61 1.93 -18.24
C VAL A 278 -4.28 0.78 -17.33
N ARG A 279 -4.86 -0.40 -17.59
CA ARG A 279 -4.49 -1.61 -16.86
C ARG A 279 -3.19 -2.17 -17.43
N ASP A 280 -2.23 -2.40 -16.55
CA ASP A 280 -0.99 -3.09 -16.90
C ASP A 280 -1.28 -4.57 -17.20
N PRO A 281 -0.85 -5.11 -18.35
CA PRO A 281 -1.19 -6.48 -18.74
C PRO A 281 -0.49 -7.57 -17.92
N VAL A 282 0.56 -7.22 -17.15
CA VAL A 282 1.35 -8.18 -16.37
C VAL A 282 0.88 -8.20 -14.91
N SER A 283 0.90 -7.05 -14.25
CA SER A 283 0.53 -6.90 -12.84
C SER A 283 -0.98 -6.77 -12.61
N MET A 284 -1.75 -6.47 -13.67
CA MET A 284 -3.19 -6.14 -13.61
C MET A 284 -3.53 -4.90 -12.76
N VAL A 285 -2.51 -4.15 -12.32
CA VAL A 285 -2.67 -2.87 -11.62
C VAL A 285 -3.04 -1.79 -12.63
N VAL A 286 -3.93 -0.88 -12.24
CA VAL A 286 -4.25 0.30 -13.05
C VAL A 286 -3.13 1.32 -12.89
N ILE A 287 -2.32 1.47 -13.93
CA ILE A 287 -1.27 2.48 -14.06
C ILE A 287 -1.78 3.63 -14.94
N TRP A 288 -0.88 4.50 -15.38
CA TRP A 288 -1.22 5.63 -16.23
C TRP A 288 -0.24 5.76 -17.39
N LYS A 289 -0.73 6.31 -18.50
CA LYS A 289 0.07 6.70 -19.67
C LYS A 289 -0.14 8.17 -19.98
N LYS A 290 0.92 8.84 -20.43
CA LYS A 290 0.81 10.23 -20.90
C LYS A 290 0.08 10.25 -22.24
N ARG A 291 -0.79 11.23 -22.46
CA ARG A 291 -1.30 11.53 -23.80
C ARG A 291 -0.21 12.29 -24.58
N PRO A 292 0.24 11.80 -25.74
CA PRO A 292 1.24 12.52 -26.53
C PRO A 292 0.59 13.77 -27.13
N GLN A 293 0.89 14.94 -26.56
CA GLN A 293 0.51 16.24 -27.11
C GLN A 293 1.77 17.11 -27.17
N LEU A 294 2.45 17.07 -28.31
CA LEU A 294 3.60 17.94 -28.58
C LEU A 294 3.10 19.37 -28.87
N GLY A 295 3.84 20.38 -28.43
CA GLY A 295 3.46 21.79 -28.60
C GLY A 295 2.46 22.33 -27.57
N VAL A 296 2.04 21.53 -26.59
CA VAL A 296 1.18 21.95 -25.46
C VAL A 296 1.99 21.87 -24.17
N THR A 297 1.72 22.76 -23.22
CA THR A 297 2.36 22.72 -21.90
C THR A 297 1.85 21.53 -21.08
N SER A 298 2.78 20.85 -20.40
CA SER A 298 2.49 19.69 -19.57
C SER A 298 1.73 20.09 -18.32
N ARG A 299 0.53 19.51 -18.15
CA ARG A 299 -0.27 19.65 -16.93
C ARG A 299 -0.02 18.55 -15.90
N ILE A 300 0.93 17.64 -16.13
CA ILE A 300 1.13 16.46 -15.26
C ILE A 300 1.49 16.83 -13.81
N HIS A 301 2.09 18.01 -13.59
CA HIS A 301 2.41 18.54 -12.27
C HIS A 301 1.22 19.23 -11.58
N HIS A 302 0.13 19.48 -12.31
CA HIS A 302 -1.11 20.05 -11.79
C HIS A 302 -1.94 18.91 -11.19
N MET A 303 -1.46 18.38 -10.06
CA MET A 303 -2.13 17.25 -9.44
C MET A 303 -3.57 17.58 -9.07
N ILE A 304 -4.49 16.70 -9.46
CA ILE A 304 -5.90 16.78 -9.16
C ILE A 304 -6.09 16.57 -7.66
N ARG A 305 -6.74 17.54 -7.00
CA ARG A 305 -7.04 17.51 -5.56
C ARG A 305 -8.55 17.41 -5.36
N GLY A 306 -9.00 16.45 -4.55
CA GLY A 306 -10.39 16.31 -4.14
C GLY A 306 -11.10 15.07 -4.72
N ASP A 307 -12.23 14.73 -4.10
CA ASP A 307 -13.18 13.70 -4.57
C ASP A 307 -14.14 14.33 -5.60
N ASP A 308 -13.56 14.84 -6.69
CA ASP A 308 -14.34 15.34 -7.81
C ASP A 308 -14.97 14.13 -8.53
N GLU A 309 -16.30 14.07 -8.59
CA GLU A 309 -16.99 12.95 -9.26
C GLU A 309 -16.55 12.83 -10.73
N ASP A 310 -16.11 13.93 -11.35
CA ASP A 310 -15.56 13.93 -12.70
C ASP A 310 -14.22 13.18 -12.79
N ALA A 311 -13.42 13.18 -11.71
CA ALA A 311 -12.19 12.39 -11.64
C ALA A 311 -12.48 10.89 -11.59
N CYS A 312 -13.54 10.47 -10.88
CA CYS A 312 -13.97 9.06 -10.84
C CYS A 312 -14.40 8.55 -12.22
N GLN A 313 -15.04 9.40 -13.04
CA GLN A 313 -15.54 9.03 -14.38
C GLN A 313 -14.42 8.60 -15.34
N ARG A 314 -13.15 8.97 -15.08
CA ARG A 314 -11.98 8.50 -15.86
C ARG A 314 -11.86 6.97 -15.89
N CYS A 315 -12.27 6.31 -14.80
CA CYS A 315 -12.27 4.85 -14.68
C CYS A 315 -13.71 4.29 -14.69
N HIS A 316 -14.65 4.99 -14.04
CA HIS A 316 -16.02 4.53 -13.80
C HIS A 316 -16.97 4.87 -14.95
N ALA A 317 -16.56 4.57 -16.18
CA ALA A 317 -17.37 4.80 -17.38
C ALA A 317 -17.82 3.49 -18.05
N LYS A 318 -18.88 3.58 -18.85
CA LYS A 318 -19.37 2.47 -19.68
C LYS A 318 -18.28 2.03 -20.66
N GLY A 319 -17.95 0.74 -20.65
CA GLY A 319 -16.96 0.16 -21.59
C GLY A 319 -15.51 0.47 -21.24
N ASN A 320 -15.21 0.91 -20.01
CA ASN A 320 -13.84 1.12 -19.57
C ASN A 320 -13.00 -0.17 -19.71
N GLN A 321 -11.72 -0.01 -20.03
CA GLN A 321 -10.77 -1.10 -20.24
C GLN A 321 -9.88 -1.37 -19.01
N VAL A 322 -10.06 -0.58 -17.95
CA VAL A 322 -9.27 -0.69 -16.72
C VAL A 322 -9.81 -1.74 -15.76
N GLY A 323 -11.02 -2.27 -16.02
CA GLY A 323 -11.67 -3.25 -15.14
C GLY A 323 -12.31 -2.62 -13.91
N ALA A 324 -12.75 -1.36 -14.01
CA ALA A 324 -13.49 -0.67 -12.97
C ALA A 324 -15.01 -0.80 -13.21
N VAL A 325 -15.81 -0.70 -12.14
CA VAL A 325 -17.27 -0.72 -12.26
C VAL A 325 -17.76 0.49 -13.05
N SER A 326 -18.71 0.33 -13.97
CA SER A 326 -19.11 1.38 -14.91
C SER A 326 -20.01 2.48 -14.31
N MET A 327 -20.06 2.56 -12.99
CA MET A 327 -20.82 3.54 -12.20
C MET A 327 -20.05 3.81 -10.91
N VAL A 328 -20.19 5.01 -10.36
CA VAL A 328 -19.56 5.36 -9.08
C VAL A 328 -20.42 4.79 -7.95
N LEU A 329 -19.90 3.79 -7.24
CA LEU A 329 -20.59 3.17 -6.10
C LEU A 329 -20.35 3.98 -4.82
N PRO A 330 -21.29 4.00 -3.86
CA PRO A 330 -21.06 4.67 -2.58
C PRO A 330 -20.03 3.91 -1.74
N ALA A 331 -19.45 4.59 -0.75
CA ALA A 331 -18.61 3.95 0.25
C ALA A 331 -19.40 2.88 1.03
N LYS A 332 -18.71 1.82 1.49
CA LYS A 332 -19.30 0.80 2.36
C LYS A 332 -19.70 1.44 3.69
N SER A 333 -20.99 1.42 4.00
CA SER A 333 -21.55 2.10 5.17
C SER A 333 -21.38 1.31 6.47
N ILE A 334 -21.90 1.87 7.56
CA ILE A 334 -21.93 1.22 8.87
C ILE A 334 -22.66 -0.15 8.85
N LEU A 335 -23.59 -0.38 7.91
CA LEU A 335 -24.29 -1.65 7.78
C LEU A 335 -23.41 -2.79 7.30
N CYS A 336 -22.35 -2.48 6.56
CA CYS A 336 -21.42 -3.47 6.01
C CYS A 336 -20.35 -3.89 7.02
N MET A 337 -20.13 -3.09 8.07
CA MET A 337 -19.08 -3.28 9.08
C MET A 337 -19.09 -4.67 9.76
N PRO A 338 -20.25 -5.30 10.04
CA PRO A 338 -20.28 -6.68 10.58
C PRO A 338 -19.66 -7.75 9.66
N CYS A 339 -19.48 -7.44 8.37
CA CYS A 339 -19.08 -8.42 7.36
C CYS A 339 -17.64 -8.22 6.83
N HIS A 340 -17.17 -6.97 6.75
CA HIS A 340 -15.83 -6.64 6.25
C HIS A 340 -15.44 -5.21 6.64
N THR A 341 -14.20 -4.78 6.32
CA THR A 341 -13.79 -3.38 6.48
C THR A 341 -14.76 -2.45 5.74
N ALA A 342 -15.27 -1.46 6.46
CA ALA A 342 -16.25 -0.50 5.97
C ALA A 342 -16.03 0.84 6.68
N THR A 343 -16.99 1.76 6.63
CA THR A 343 -16.88 3.09 7.22
C THR A 343 -17.95 3.33 8.29
N PHE A 344 -17.81 4.39 9.10
CA PHE A 344 -18.87 4.88 9.98
C PHE A 344 -19.93 5.74 9.25
N SER A 345 -19.91 5.77 7.92
CA SER A 345 -20.80 6.64 7.15
C SER A 345 -22.22 6.08 7.04
N VAL A 346 -23.18 7.00 6.90
CA VAL A 346 -24.58 6.77 6.54
C VAL A 346 -24.86 7.68 5.33
N GLY A 347 -24.40 7.25 4.15
CA GLY A 347 -24.39 8.08 2.96
C GLY A 347 -25.33 7.63 1.83
N ASP A 348 -25.76 6.37 1.85
CA ASP A 348 -26.61 5.80 0.81
C ASP A 348 -28.04 5.50 1.29
N THR A 349 -28.97 5.44 0.34
CA THR A 349 -30.40 5.26 0.60
C THR A 349 -30.73 3.92 1.25
N VAL A 350 -30.04 2.84 0.86
CA VAL A 350 -30.24 1.50 1.42
C VAL A 350 -29.89 1.52 2.91
N THR A 351 -28.78 2.15 3.26
CA THR A 351 -28.34 2.27 4.64
C THR A 351 -29.30 3.09 5.48
N LEU A 352 -29.72 4.25 4.98
CA LEU A 352 -30.64 5.12 5.70
C LEU A 352 -31.97 4.43 6.00
N ILE A 353 -32.61 3.82 5.00
CA ILE A 353 -33.91 3.15 5.15
C ILE A 353 -33.78 1.96 6.12
N SER A 354 -32.74 1.15 5.97
CA SER A 354 -32.56 -0.04 6.80
C SER A 354 -32.31 0.32 8.27
N LEU A 355 -31.54 1.37 8.54
CA LEU A 355 -31.31 1.87 9.90
C LEU A 355 -32.57 2.44 10.53
N ILE A 356 -33.39 3.17 9.78
CA ILE A 356 -34.68 3.68 10.28
C ILE A 356 -35.58 2.52 10.71
N ILE A 357 -35.75 1.51 9.85
CA ILE A 357 -36.58 0.33 10.16
C ILE A 357 -36.01 -0.44 11.35
N PHE A 358 -34.69 -0.62 11.40
CA PHE A 358 -33.99 -1.27 12.51
C PHE A 358 -34.23 -0.54 13.83
N LEU A 359 -34.06 0.78 13.87
CA LEU A 359 -34.25 1.60 15.07
C LEU A 359 -35.71 1.59 15.54
N LEU A 360 -36.68 1.67 14.62
CA LEU A 360 -38.11 1.53 14.94
C LEU A 360 -38.37 0.16 15.59
N GLY A 361 -37.79 -0.91 15.05
CA GLY A 361 -37.88 -2.25 15.62
C GLY A 361 -37.29 -2.35 17.01
N LEU A 362 -36.13 -1.73 17.26
CA LEU A 362 -35.53 -1.67 18.59
C LEU A 362 -36.42 -0.91 19.57
N VAL A 363 -36.94 0.26 19.20
CA VAL A 363 -37.83 1.04 20.06
C VAL A 363 -39.07 0.24 20.43
N MET A 364 -39.70 -0.43 19.46
CA MET A 364 -40.85 -1.30 19.72
C MET A 364 -40.48 -2.46 20.64
N GLY A 365 -39.40 -3.19 20.36
CA GLY A 365 -38.95 -4.32 21.17
C GLY A 365 -38.62 -3.93 22.63
N PHE A 366 -37.89 -2.84 22.82
CA PHE A 366 -37.57 -2.32 24.15
C PHE A 366 -38.80 -1.77 24.87
N SER A 367 -39.75 -1.15 24.15
CA SER A 367 -40.98 -0.66 24.78
C SER A 367 -41.76 -1.80 25.45
N VAL A 368 -41.88 -2.95 24.78
CA VAL A 368 -42.51 -4.15 25.34
C VAL A 368 -41.72 -4.66 26.54
N TRP A 369 -40.40 -4.72 26.46
CA TRP A 369 -39.59 -5.22 27.56
C TRP A 369 -39.67 -4.36 28.84
N LEU A 370 -39.72 -3.02 28.67
CA LEU A 370 -39.84 -2.09 29.78
C LEU A 370 -41.24 -2.09 30.44
N THR A 371 -42.24 -2.72 29.82
CA THR A 371 -43.53 -3.00 30.48
C THR A 371 -43.43 -4.06 31.58
N GLY A 372 -42.37 -4.88 31.58
CA GLY A 372 -42.11 -5.88 32.62
C GLY A 372 -41.92 -5.28 34.02
N SER A 373 -42.25 -6.04 35.06
CA SER A 373 -42.01 -5.66 36.45
C SER A 373 -40.53 -5.86 36.82
N LEU A 374 -39.95 -4.89 37.52
CA LEU A 374 -38.60 -5.01 38.09
C LEU A 374 -38.73 -5.40 39.58
N PRO A 375 -37.97 -6.40 40.07
CA PRO A 375 -38.00 -6.77 41.48
C PRO A 375 -37.65 -5.59 42.39
N GLY A 376 -38.52 -5.30 43.36
CA GLY A 376 -38.37 -4.19 44.31
C GLY A 376 -38.79 -2.82 43.78
N GLU A 377 -39.52 -2.74 42.65
CA GLU A 377 -39.88 -1.48 42.01
C GLU A 377 -41.38 -1.33 41.73
N GLY A 378 -42.00 -0.30 42.31
CA GLY A 378 -43.43 0.02 42.14
C GLY A 378 -43.75 1.03 41.03
N SER A 379 -42.74 1.60 40.36
CA SER A 379 -42.96 2.61 39.31
C SER A 379 -43.42 1.96 37.99
N ALA A 380 -44.54 2.44 37.45
CA ALA A 380 -45.07 1.97 36.16
C ALA A 380 -44.39 2.63 34.95
N ASN A 381 -43.59 3.69 35.15
CA ASN A 381 -43.01 4.50 34.07
C ASN A 381 -41.82 3.77 33.38
N PRO A 382 -41.95 3.39 32.09
CA PRO A 382 -40.89 2.71 31.32
C PRO A 382 -39.58 3.51 31.22
N LEU A 383 -39.66 4.84 31.10
CA LEU A 383 -38.48 5.69 30.93
C LEU A 383 -37.63 5.72 32.20
N TYR A 384 -38.27 5.82 33.37
CA TYR A 384 -37.57 5.79 34.66
C TYR A 384 -36.86 4.45 34.89
N LYS A 385 -37.52 3.33 34.55
CA LYS A 385 -36.91 1.99 34.59
C LYS A 385 -35.68 1.91 33.68
N GLY A 386 -35.78 2.45 32.45
CA GLY A 386 -34.68 2.48 31.49
C GLY A 386 -33.46 3.26 32.01
N VAL A 387 -33.66 4.48 32.52
CA VAL A 387 -32.57 5.31 33.08
C VAL A 387 -31.90 4.62 34.27
N ARG A 388 -32.68 3.97 35.14
CA ARG A 388 -32.12 3.26 36.28
C ARG A 388 -31.33 2.00 35.89
N LEU A 389 -31.80 1.25 34.90
CA LEU A 389 -31.05 0.12 34.34
C LEU A 389 -29.73 0.59 33.73
N LEU A 390 -29.73 1.71 33.01
CA LEU A 390 -28.52 2.35 32.48
C LEU A 390 -27.56 2.75 33.61
N GLY A 391 -28.06 3.38 34.68
CA GLY A 391 -27.26 3.73 35.85
C GLY A 391 -26.63 2.51 36.53
N ARG A 392 -27.38 1.42 36.71
CA ARG A 392 -26.85 0.14 37.24
C ARG A 392 -25.78 -0.46 36.32
N ALA A 393 -25.96 -0.37 35.00
CA ALA A 393 -24.97 -0.83 34.04
C ALA A 393 -23.66 -0.03 34.16
N LEU A 394 -23.73 1.31 34.24
CA LEU A 394 -22.56 2.17 34.41
C LEU A 394 -21.80 1.85 35.70
N VAL A 395 -22.50 1.73 36.84
CA VAL A 395 -21.86 1.34 38.12
C VAL A 395 -21.17 -0.03 38.01
N THR A 396 -21.77 -0.97 37.28
CA THR A 396 -21.19 -2.29 37.06
C THR A 396 -19.88 -2.22 36.26
N ILE A 397 -19.84 -1.38 35.22
CA ILE A 397 -18.65 -1.19 34.37
C ILE A 397 -17.46 -0.66 35.19
N PHE A 398 -17.70 0.25 36.13
CA PHE A 398 -16.67 0.82 37.01
C PHE A 398 -16.46 0.03 38.32
N SER A 399 -16.88 -1.22 38.38
CA SER A 399 -16.72 -2.08 39.57
C SER A 399 -15.98 -3.39 39.23
N MET A 400 -15.49 -4.11 40.24
CA MET A 400 -14.88 -5.44 40.06
C MET A 400 -15.84 -6.48 39.43
N LYS A 401 -17.15 -6.20 39.42
CA LYS A 401 -18.16 -7.04 38.74
C LYS A 401 -17.97 -7.05 37.22
N ILE A 402 -17.26 -6.08 36.64
CA ILE A 402 -16.93 -6.07 35.21
C ILE A 402 -16.14 -7.32 34.78
N VAL A 403 -15.31 -7.89 35.66
CA VAL A 403 -14.57 -9.13 35.38
C VAL A 403 -15.52 -10.31 35.18
N LEU A 404 -16.61 -10.37 35.96
CA LEU A 404 -17.65 -11.40 35.80
C LEU A 404 -18.39 -11.23 34.47
N VAL A 405 -18.70 -9.99 34.10
CA VAL A 405 -19.33 -9.65 32.81
C VAL A 405 -18.41 -10.03 31.65
N ILE A 406 -17.13 -9.63 31.67
CA ILE A 406 -16.14 -9.99 30.64
C ILE A 406 -16.03 -11.51 30.51
N ARG A 407 -15.92 -12.23 31.63
CA ARG A 407 -15.88 -13.70 31.62
C ARG A 407 -17.14 -14.29 30.99
N ALA A 408 -18.32 -13.75 31.29
CA ALA A 408 -19.57 -14.18 30.67
C ALA A 408 -19.61 -13.86 29.17
N MET A 409 -19.15 -12.68 28.74
CA MET A 409 -19.07 -12.32 27.33
C MET A 409 -18.13 -13.25 26.56
N ILE A 410 -16.95 -13.56 27.10
CA ILE A 410 -16.02 -14.47 26.45
C ILE A 410 -16.56 -15.90 26.45
N MET A 411 -16.92 -16.44 27.61
CA MET A 411 -17.25 -17.86 27.73
C MET A 411 -18.65 -18.20 27.20
N ASP A 412 -19.64 -17.38 27.51
CA ASP A 412 -21.05 -17.70 27.26
C ASP A 412 -21.58 -17.02 25.98
N VAL A 413 -21.05 -15.86 25.57
CA VAL A 413 -21.42 -15.21 24.29
C VAL A 413 -20.49 -15.62 23.15
N LEU A 414 -19.18 -15.35 23.25
CA LEU A 414 -18.22 -15.61 22.16
C LEU A 414 -17.99 -17.11 21.94
N LEU A 415 -17.63 -17.85 23.00
CA LEU A 415 -17.39 -19.30 22.93
C LEU A 415 -18.66 -20.15 23.06
N GLN A 416 -19.80 -19.53 23.39
CA GLN A 416 -21.12 -20.18 23.46
C GLN A 416 -21.15 -21.42 24.37
N ARG A 417 -20.41 -21.39 25.49
CA ARG A 417 -20.22 -22.52 26.42
C ARG A 417 -21.53 -23.13 26.91
N ARG A 418 -22.55 -22.32 27.19
CA ARG A 418 -23.88 -22.80 27.62
C ARG A 418 -24.54 -23.65 26.53
N LEU A 419 -24.48 -23.21 25.28
CA LEU A 419 -25.02 -23.96 24.13
C LEU A 419 -24.24 -25.26 23.92
N TYR A 420 -22.90 -25.24 24.08
CA TYR A 420 -22.06 -26.43 24.02
C TYR A 420 -22.47 -27.49 25.05
N ARG A 421 -22.67 -27.06 26.30
CA ARG A 421 -23.12 -27.94 27.39
C ARG A 421 -24.50 -28.54 27.14
N GLN A 422 -25.41 -27.78 26.53
CA GLN A 422 -26.75 -28.28 26.23
C GLN A 422 -26.79 -29.22 25.01
N SER A 423 -26.06 -28.90 23.93
CA SER A 423 -25.99 -29.72 22.74
C SER A 423 -24.79 -29.36 21.88
N ARG A 424 -23.81 -30.25 21.83
CA ARG A 424 -22.60 -30.10 21.01
C ARG A 424 -22.92 -29.88 19.53
N ILE A 425 -23.95 -30.54 18.99
CA ILE A 425 -24.36 -30.38 17.59
C ILE A 425 -24.95 -28.99 17.34
N ARG A 426 -25.83 -28.48 18.23
CA ARG A 426 -26.37 -27.11 18.06
C ARG A 426 -25.26 -26.08 18.15
N TRP A 427 -24.35 -26.26 19.10
CA TRP A 427 -23.17 -25.41 19.23
C TRP A 427 -22.34 -25.44 17.96
N PHE A 428 -22.03 -26.60 17.40
CA PHE A 428 -21.24 -26.71 16.17
C PHE A 428 -21.89 -25.96 15.00
N ILE A 429 -23.19 -26.20 14.75
CA ILE A 429 -23.94 -25.53 13.67
C ILE A 429 -23.99 -24.01 13.89
N HIS A 430 -24.23 -23.57 15.11
CA HIS A 430 -24.31 -22.14 15.42
C HIS A 430 -22.93 -21.46 15.37
N SER A 431 -21.87 -22.14 15.82
CA SER A 431 -20.48 -21.67 15.71
C SER A 431 -20.02 -21.52 14.27
N LEU A 432 -20.46 -22.39 13.35
CA LEU A 432 -20.23 -22.26 11.91
C LEU A 432 -20.85 -20.99 11.30
N ILE A 433 -21.83 -20.39 11.97
CA ILE A 433 -22.44 -19.12 11.53
C ILE A 433 -21.80 -17.96 12.30
N PHE A 434 -21.90 -17.98 13.63
CA PHE A 434 -21.55 -16.85 14.49
C PHE A 434 -20.05 -16.52 14.50
N LEU A 435 -19.17 -17.53 14.62
CA LEU A 435 -17.72 -17.25 14.72
C LEU A 435 -17.15 -16.61 13.44
N PRO A 436 -17.55 -17.03 12.22
CA PRO A 436 -17.25 -16.30 11.00
C PRO A 436 -17.66 -14.82 11.01
N PHE A 437 -18.87 -14.49 11.45
CA PHE A 437 -19.32 -13.10 11.56
C PHE A 437 -18.52 -12.33 12.61
N ALA A 438 -18.27 -12.93 13.78
CA ALA A 438 -17.47 -12.31 14.83
C ALA A 438 -16.03 -12.03 14.35
N PHE A 439 -15.42 -12.98 13.64
CA PHE A 439 -14.11 -12.82 13.03
C PHE A 439 -14.11 -11.69 12.00
N ARG A 440 -15.06 -11.71 11.05
CA ARG A 440 -15.17 -10.71 9.98
C ARG A 440 -15.40 -9.29 10.51
N PHE A 441 -16.26 -9.15 11.51
CA PHE A 441 -16.50 -7.89 12.20
C PHE A 441 -15.22 -7.39 12.90
N ALA A 442 -14.53 -8.25 13.65
CA ALA A 442 -13.29 -7.88 14.33
C ALA A 442 -12.20 -7.49 13.33
N TRP A 443 -12.04 -8.25 12.24
CA TRP A 443 -11.12 -7.95 11.16
C TRP A 443 -11.42 -6.57 10.55
N GLY A 444 -12.67 -6.35 10.12
CA GLY A 444 -13.10 -5.10 9.52
C GLY A 444 -12.93 -3.90 10.44
N LEU A 445 -13.28 -4.05 11.72
CA LEU A 445 -13.15 -2.98 12.72
C LEU A 445 -11.68 -2.63 13.01
N VAL A 446 -10.81 -3.64 13.17
CA VAL A 446 -9.38 -3.42 13.37
C VAL A 446 -8.76 -2.73 12.15
N ALA A 447 -9.09 -3.18 10.94
CA ALA A 447 -8.60 -2.57 9.71
C ALA A 447 -9.07 -1.10 9.57
N LEU A 448 -10.35 -0.82 9.85
CA LEU A 448 -10.89 0.54 9.85
C LEU A 448 -10.17 1.43 10.87
N ILE A 449 -10.14 1.03 12.15
CA ILE A 449 -9.53 1.82 13.21
C ILE A 449 -8.05 2.07 12.92
N ALA A 450 -7.31 1.04 12.48
CA ALA A 450 -5.90 1.17 12.17
C ALA A 450 -5.66 2.10 10.97
N SER A 451 -6.52 2.06 9.94
CA SER A 451 -6.42 2.97 8.78
C SER A 451 -6.67 4.43 9.16
N LEU A 452 -7.57 4.69 10.10
CA LEU A 452 -7.85 6.05 10.59
C LEU A 452 -6.79 6.54 11.58
N TRP A 453 -6.20 5.65 12.36
CA TRP A 453 -5.27 6.02 13.43
C TRP A 453 -3.82 6.13 12.96
N LYS A 454 -3.36 5.17 12.16
CA LYS A 454 -1.96 5.04 11.69
C LYS A 454 -1.90 4.52 10.24
N PRO A 455 -2.27 5.35 9.25
CA PRO A 455 -2.28 4.95 7.85
C PRO A 455 -0.86 4.70 7.28
N GLU A 456 0.20 5.09 7.98
CA GLU A 456 1.59 4.78 7.60
C GLU A 456 1.91 3.28 7.66
N TRP A 457 1.11 2.49 8.39
CA TRP A 457 1.37 1.08 8.63
C TRP A 457 0.99 0.21 7.41
N SER A 458 2.01 -0.31 6.73
CA SER A 458 1.82 -1.12 5.52
C SER A 458 0.94 -2.36 5.72
N TRP A 459 0.98 -2.99 6.89
CA TRP A 459 0.15 -4.16 7.20
C TRP A 459 -1.35 -3.84 7.23
N VAL A 460 -1.73 -2.59 7.55
CA VAL A 460 -3.14 -2.15 7.56
C VAL A 460 -3.70 -2.23 6.16
N TRP A 461 -2.98 -1.70 5.17
CA TRP A 461 -3.40 -1.76 3.78
C TRP A 461 -3.38 -3.18 3.22
N ALA A 462 -2.46 -4.04 3.68
CA ALA A 462 -2.50 -5.46 3.34
C ALA A 462 -3.76 -6.16 3.88
N MET A 463 -4.22 -5.78 5.07
CA MET A 463 -5.42 -6.30 5.71
C MET A 463 -6.72 -5.81 5.05
N ILE A 464 -6.72 -4.59 4.51
CA ILE A 464 -7.82 -3.99 3.72
C ILE A 464 -7.85 -4.54 2.29
N ASN A 465 -6.69 -4.93 1.75
CA ASN A 465 -6.58 -5.44 0.40
C ASN A 465 -7.27 -6.80 0.25
N LYS A 466 -8.47 -6.77 -0.36
CA LYS A 466 -9.25 -7.94 -0.74
C LYS A 466 -8.54 -8.92 -1.68
N ASN A 467 -7.47 -8.53 -2.35
CA ASN A 467 -6.64 -9.41 -3.17
C ASN A 467 -5.45 -10.01 -2.42
N GLN A 468 -5.16 -9.54 -1.21
CA GLN A 468 -4.05 -10.10 -0.43
C GLN A 468 -4.40 -11.53 -0.01
N ALA A 469 -3.44 -12.45 -0.15
CA ALA A 469 -3.65 -13.90 -0.01
C ALA A 469 -4.37 -14.31 1.28
N THR A 470 -3.96 -13.76 2.42
CA THR A 470 -4.53 -14.08 3.74
C THR A 470 -5.96 -13.56 3.86
N THR A 471 -6.21 -12.31 3.47
CA THR A 471 -7.54 -11.71 3.48
C THR A 471 -8.48 -12.49 2.58
N ALA A 472 -8.09 -12.75 1.34
CA ALA A 472 -8.86 -13.51 0.36
C ALA A 472 -9.22 -14.92 0.87
N PHE A 473 -8.24 -15.67 1.37
CA PHE A 473 -8.46 -17.02 1.90
C PHE A 473 -9.38 -17.05 3.12
N LEU A 474 -9.15 -16.19 4.11
CA LEU A 474 -9.94 -16.18 5.34
C LEU A 474 -11.38 -15.75 5.06
N PHE A 475 -11.59 -14.80 4.15
CA PHE A 475 -12.92 -14.36 3.76
C PHE A 475 -13.65 -15.45 2.97
N ASP A 476 -13.02 -16.16 2.05
CA ASP A 476 -13.67 -17.30 1.38
C ASP A 476 -13.98 -18.44 2.36
N LEU A 477 -13.04 -18.81 3.23
CA LEU A 477 -13.26 -19.88 4.20
C LEU A 477 -14.44 -19.57 5.14
N THR A 478 -14.49 -18.34 5.67
CA THR A 478 -15.56 -17.91 6.57
C THR A 478 -16.92 -17.85 5.87
N GLY A 479 -16.96 -17.54 4.57
CA GLY A 479 -18.21 -17.60 3.80
C GLY A 479 -18.73 -19.04 3.66
N ILE A 480 -17.85 -20.02 3.38
CA ILE A 480 -18.23 -21.44 3.30
C ILE A 480 -18.74 -21.93 4.64
N MET A 481 -18.07 -21.56 5.74
CA MET A 481 -18.51 -21.93 7.09
C MET A 481 -19.95 -21.45 7.34
N VAL A 482 -20.28 -20.21 6.99
CA VAL A 482 -21.64 -19.67 7.16
C VAL A 482 -22.64 -20.44 6.30
N LEU A 483 -22.35 -20.69 5.02
CA LEU A 483 -23.26 -21.46 4.15
C LEU A 483 -23.49 -22.87 4.68
N LEU A 484 -22.42 -23.56 5.08
CA LEU A 484 -22.52 -24.89 5.67
C LEU A 484 -23.34 -24.87 6.97
N GLY A 485 -23.11 -23.89 7.85
CA GLY A 485 -23.89 -23.69 9.06
C GLY A 485 -25.37 -23.49 8.78
N VAL A 486 -25.72 -22.66 7.79
CA VAL A 486 -27.11 -22.44 7.36
C VAL A 486 -27.73 -23.72 6.80
N ILE A 487 -27.04 -24.42 5.89
CA ILE A 487 -27.51 -25.69 5.32
C ILE A 487 -27.78 -26.72 6.41
N LEU A 488 -26.84 -26.90 7.34
CA LEU A 488 -27.00 -27.83 8.46
C LEU A 488 -28.13 -27.40 9.41
N ALA A 489 -28.33 -26.10 9.63
CA ALA A 489 -29.45 -25.60 10.42
C ALA A 489 -30.81 -25.91 9.76
N VAL A 490 -30.91 -25.77 8.43
CA VAL A 490 -32.11 -26.12 7.65
C VAL A 490 -32.35 -27.63 7.69
N ILE A 491 -31.34 -28.45 7.35
CA ILE A 491 -31.44 -29.92 7.36
C ILE A 491 -31.88 -30.41 8.74
N ARG A 492 -31.24 -29.94 9.81
CA ARG A 492 -31.62 -30.30 11.18
C ARG A 492 -33.06 -29.90 11.49
N GLY A 493 -33.49 -28.73 11.04
CA GLY A 493 -34.86 -28.26 11.18
C GLY A 493 -35.89 -29.17 10.52
N LEU A 494 -35.59 -29.61 9.29
CA LEU A 494 -36.44 -30.48 8.49
C LEU A 494 -36.51 -31.91 9.07
N LEU A 495 -35.38 -32.45 9.54
CA LEU A 495 -35.30 -33.79 10.13
C LEU A 495 -35.94 -33.87 11.52
N LYS A 496 -35.84 -32.79 12.30
CA LYS A 496 -36.32 -32.75 13.69
C LYS A 496 -37.73 -32.15 13.79
N ARG A 497 -38.66 -32.57 12.92
CA ARG A 497 -40.11 -32.34 13.06
C ARG A 497 -40.61 -32.98 14.36
N SER A 498 -40.34 -32.33 15.49
CA SER A 498 -41.02 -32.56 16.76
C SER A 498 -42.35 -31.83 16.70
N ASP A 499 -43.39 -32.37 17.32
CA ASP A 499 -44.69 -31.68 17.39
C ASP A 499 -44.49 -30.22 17.85
N PRO A 500 -45.09 -29.25 17.14
CA PRO A 500 -44.92 -27.85 17.49
C PRO A 500 -45.40 -27.63 18.92
N ILE A 501 -44.48 -27.28 19.82
CA ILE A 501 -44.82 -26.91 21.19
C ILE A 501 -45.69 -25.64 21.10
N PRO A 502 -46.94 -25.65 21.60
CA PRO A 502 -47.83 -24.50 21.55
C PRO A 502 -47.15 -23.26 22.16
N GLY A 503 -47.16 -22.13 21.43
CA GLY A 503 -46.57 -20.87 21.88
C GLY A 503 -45.08 -20.68 21.59
N LEU A 504 -44.34 -21.69 21.12
CA LEU A 504 -42.97 -21.49 20.62
C LEU A 504 -42.99 -21.22 19.11
N PRO A 505 -42.36 -20.12 18.62
CA PRO A 505 -42.37 -19.85 17.19
C PRO A 505 -41.62 -20.95 16.40
N ARG A 506 -41.91 -21.08 15.10
CA ARG A 506 -41.23 -22.04 14.20
C ARG A 506 -39.86 -21.53 13.76
N GLN A 507 -39.02 -22.41 13.21
CA GLN A 507 -37.73 -22.01 12.65
C GLN A 507 -37.89 -20.87 11.63
N ASP A 508 -36.98 -19.90 11.70
CA ASP A 508 -37.03 -18.67 10.90
C ASP A 508 -36.29 -18.89 9.56
N TYR A 509 -37.00 -19.47 8.59
CA TYR A 509 -36.44 -19.76 7.27
C TYR A 509 -36.15 -18.48 6.47
N LEU A 510 -36.88 -17.38 6.72
CA LEU A 510 -36.62 -16.10 6.07
C LEU A 510 -35.26 -15.54 6.50
N ALA A 511 -34.96 -15.53 7.80
CA ALA A 511 -33.65 -15.14 8.32
C ALA A 511 -32.51 -15.98 7.72
N LEU A 512 -32.68 -17.31 7.66
CA LEU A 512 -31.70 -18.21 7.08
C LEU A 512 -31.52 -18.01 5.57
N GLY A 513 -32.61 -17.74 4.85
CA GLY A 513 -32.60 -17.43 3.42
C GLY A 513 -31.89 -16.12 3.11
N LEU A 514 -32.16 -15.05 3.88
CA LEU A 514 -31.46 -13.77 3.77
C LEU A 514 -29.96 -13.96 4.02
N LEU A 515 -29.59 -14.71 5.05
CA LEU A 515 -28.19 -14.97 5.40
C LEU A 515 -27.46 -15.74 4.29
N ALA A 516 -28.06 -16.80 3.76
CA ALA A 516 -27.51 -17.54 2.63
C ALA A 516 -27.40 -16.65 1.39
N GLY A 517 -28.43 -15.86 1.10
CA GLY A 517 -28.45 -14.92 -0.02
C GLY A 517 -27.31 -13.92 0.03
N ILE A 518 -27.08 -13.26 1.17
CA ILE A 518 -25.97 -12.31 1.35
C ILE A 518 -24.64 -12.96 0.98
N VAL A 519 -24.36 -14.16 1.52
CA VAL A 519 -23.08 -14.84 1.29
C VAL A 519 -22.94 -15.33 -0.14
N VAL A 520 -23.98 -15.95 -0.72
CA VAL A 520 -23.95 -16.42 -2.12
C VAL A 520 -23.72 -15.24 -3.06
N ILE A 521 -24.48 -14.15 -2.91
CA ILE A 521 -24.31 -12.97 -3.75
C ILE A 521 -22.95 -12.31 -3.52
N GLY A 522 -22.42 -12.35 -2.29
CA GLY A 522 -21.05 -11.90 -1.99
C GLY A 522 -19.99 -12.63 -2.81
N TYR A 523 -20.10 -13.96 -2.97
CA TYR A 523 -19.20 -14.72 -3.85
C TYR A 523 -19.34 -14.36 -5.32
N PHE A 524 -20.56 -14.06 -5.79
CA PHE A 524 -20.75 -13.56 -7.17
C PHE A 524 -20.12 -12.17 -7.36
N VAL A 525 -20.27 -11.26 -6.38
CA VAL A 525 -19.57 -9.96 -6.38
C VAL A 525 -18.07 -10.19 -6.52
N GLU A 526 -17.50 -11.08 -5.71
CA GLU A 526 -16.07 -11.37 -5.75
C GLU A 526 -15.60 -12.03 -7.06
N GLY A 527 -16.31 -13.03 -7.55
CA GLY A 527 -15.94 -13.72 -8.80
C GLY A 527 -16.00 -12.80 -10.01
N ILE A 528 -17.03 -11.94 -10.10
CA ILE A 528 -17.13 -10.95 -11.18
C ILE A 528 -16.03 -9.91 -11.05
N ARG A 529 -15.72 -9.46 -9.83
CA ARG A 529 -14.60 -8.54 -9.56
C ARG A 529 -13.28 -9.12 -10.07
N ILE A 530 -12.96 -10.35 -9.70
CA ILE A 530 -11.72 -11.04 -10.13
C ILE A 530 -11.67 -11.12 -11.65
N ALA A 531 -12.77 -11.53 -12.30
CA ALA A 531 -12.86 -11.65 -13.75
C ALA A 531 -12.67 -10.29 -14.46
N MET A 532 -13.38 -9.24 -14.02
CA MET A 532 -13.29 -7.92 -14.66
C MET A 532 -11.95 -7.23 -14.44
N THR A 533 -11.25 -7.52 -13.34
CA THR A 533 -9.90 -7.00 -13.06
C THR A 533 -8.78 -7.83 -13.68
N GLY A 534 -9.07 -8.97 -14.31
CA GLY A 534 -8.07 -9.81 -14.98
C GLY A 534 -7.29 -10.74 -14.06
N ALA A 535 -7.87 -11.16 -12.92
CA ALA A 535 -7.25 -12.04 -11.93
C ALA A 535 -5.89 -11.53 -11.40
N PRO A 536 -5.90 -10.48 -10.54
CA PRO A 536 -4.68 -9.91 -9.97
C PRO A 536 -3.87 -10.92 -9.15
N GLU A 537 -2.62 -10.58 -8.83
CA GLU A 537 -1.73 -11.40 -8.01
C GLU A 537 -2.46 -11.91 -6.75
N TYR A 538 -2.31 -13.20 -6.45
CA TYR A 538 -2.95 -13.91 -5.34
C TYR A 538 -4.48 -14.12 -5.43
N ALA A 539 -5.15 -13.81 -6.56
CA ALA A 539 -6.59 -14.06 -6.71
C ALA A 539 -7.03 -15.50 -6.41
N GLN A 540 -6.16 -16.50 -6.66
CA GLN A 540 -6.42 -17.92 -6.39
C GLN A 540 -6.70 -18.25 -4.91
N TYR A 541 -6.29 -17.38 -3.97
CA TYR A 541 -6.57 -17.59 -2.55
C TYR A 541 -8.03 -17.31 -2.18
N ALA A 542 -8.75 -16.50 -2.96
CA ALA A 542 -10.21 -16.46 -2.95
C ALA A 542 -10.72 -17.64 -3.79
N PHE A 543 -10.52 -18.87 -3.35
CA PHE A 543 -10.69 -20.08 -4.16
C PHE A 543 -12.12 -20.28 -4.71
N VAL A 544 -13.17 -19.91 -3.98
CA VAL A 544 -14.57 -19.91 -4.46
C VAL A 544 -14.77 -18.77 -5.46
N GLY A 545 -14.36 -17.55 -5.09
CA GLY A 545 -14.46 -16.38 -5.96
C GLY A 545 -13.72 -16.57 -7.29
N TYR A 546 -12.49 -17.09 -7.21
CA TYR A 546 -11.65 -17.45 -8.34
C TYR A 546 -12.30 -18.53 -9.21
N GLY A 547 -12.82 -19.61 -8.60
CA GLY A 547 -13.57 -20.64 -9.32
C GLY A 547 -14.78 -20.07 -10.08
N LEU A 548 -15.54 -19.17 -9.45
CA LEU A 548 -16.64 -18.45 -10.11
C LEU A 548 -16.14 -17.50 -11.20
N SER A 549 -14.99 -16.85 -11.02
CA SER A 549 -14.43 -15.92 -12.01
C SER A 549 -14.15 -16.61 -13.36
N LEU A 550 -13.81 -17.90 -13.34
CA LEU A 550 -13.58 -18.69 -14.55
C LEU A 550 -14.85 -18.83 -15.40
N LEU A 551 -16.03 -18.84 -14.78
CA LEU A 551 -17.33 -18.88 -15.49
C LEU A 551 -17.62 -17.57 -16.24
N PHE A 552 -16.98 -16.48 -15.83
CA PHE A 552 -17.13 -15.15 -16.41
C PHE A 552 -15.96 -14.76 -17.32
N SER A 553 -15.00 -15.67 -17.55
CA SER A 553 -13.84 -15.40 -18.40
C SER A 553 -14.29 -15.06 -19.82
N GLY A 554 -13.85 -13.92 -20.35
CA GLY A 554 -14.22 -13.43 -21.69
C GLY A 554 -15.64 -12.86 -21.80
N ALA A 555 -16.43 -12.82 -20.72
CA ALA A 555 -17.76 -12.23 -20.76
C ALA A 555 -17.70 -10.69 -20.93
N SER A 556 -18.59 -10.16 -21.76
CA SER A 556 -18.74 -8.71 -21.95
C SER A 556 -19.71 -8.11 -20.92
N GLY A 557 -19.58 -6.81 -20.63
CA GLY A 557 -20.50 -6.09 -19.74
C GLY A 557 -20.34 -6.37 -18.24
N LEU A 558 -19.31 -7.12 -17.83
CA LEU A 558 -19.03 -7.43 -16.42
C LEU A 558 -18.92 -6.18 -15.53
N THR A 559 -18.29 -5.12 -16.04
CA THR A 559 -18.13 -3.85 -15.32
C THR A 559 -19.47 -3.20 -14.93
N ARG A 560 -20.52 -3.43 -15.72
CA ARG A 560 -21.88 -2.98 -15.41
C ARG A 560 -22.61 -3.96 -14.50
N ALA A 561 -22.52 -5.26 -14.81
CA ALA A 561 -23.17 -6.31 -14.03
C ALA A 561 -22.71 -6.31 -12.56
N TYR A 562 -21.41 -6.09 -12.34
CA TYR A 562 -20.82 -5.94 -11.01
C TYR A 562 -21.56 -4.90 -10.16
N GLY A 563 -21.86 -3.72 -10.72
CA GLY A 563 -22.53 -2.64 -9.98
C GLY A 563 -23.93 -3.06 -9.49
N TYR A 564 -24.72 -3.75 -10.32
CA TYR A 564 -26.04 -4.22 -9.92
C TYR A 564 -25.98 -5.34 -8.88
N ILE A 565 -25.06 -6.29 -9.05
CA ILE A 565 -24.89 -7.40 -8.11
C ILE A 565 -24.34 -6.89 -6.76
N TRP A 566 -23.49 -5.87 -6.79
CA TRP A 566 -23.05 -5.15 -5.60
C TRP A 566 -24.24 -4.49 -4.87
N TYR A 567 -25.13 -3.79 -5.57
CA TYR A 567 -26.34 -3.22 -4.96
C TYR A 567 -27.26 -4.31 -4.41
N MET A 568 -27.42 -5.43 -5.13
CA MET A 568 -28.21 -6.56 -4.62
C MET A 568 -27.63 -7.09 -3.30
N HIS A 569 -26.30 -7.22 -3.20
CA HIS A 569 -25.64 -7.60 -1.95
C HIS A 569 -25.89 -6.59 -0.82
N ALA A 570 -25.75 -5.29 -1.10
CA ALA A 570 -26.01 -4.23 -0.14
C ALA A 570 -27.48 -4.21 0.33
N ILE A 571 -28.44 -4.36 -0.59
CA ILE A 571 -29.88 -4.42 -0.29
C ILE A 571 -30.22 -5.64 0.55
N LEU A 572 -29.68 -6.83 0.24
CA LEU A 572 -29.90 -8.02 1.05
C LEU A 572 -29.35 -7.84 2.48
N THR A 573 -28.19 -7.19 2.61
CA THR A 573 -27.59 -6.85 3.91
C THR A 573 -28.48 -5.87 4.69
N GLY A 574 -28.95 -4.81 4.02
CA GLY A 574 -29.90 -3.86 4.61
C GLY A 574 -31.20 -4.53 5.06
N ALA A 575 -31.77 -5.39 4.22
CA ALA A 575 -32.98 -6.16 4.54
C ALA A 575 -32.77 -7.08 5.75
N PHE A 576 -31.63 -7.75 5.86
CA PHE A 576 -31.30 -8.57 7.02
C PHE A 576 -31.22 -7.76 8.32
N VAL A 577 -30.55 -6.60 8.29
CA VAL A 577 -30.46 -5.72 9.46
C VAL A 577 -31.83 -5.16 9.82
N ALA A 578 -32.60 -4.68 8.85
CA ALA A 578 -33.95 -4.16 9.05
C ALA A 578 -34.90 -5.23 9.63
N TYR A 579 -34.76 -6.49 9.22
CA TYR A 579 -35.57 -7.62 9.70
C TYR A 579 -35.15 -8.11 11.11
N LEU A 580 -33.90 -7.88 11.52
CA LEU A 580 -33.32 -8.39 12.77
C LEU A 580 -34.23 -8.17 14.00
N PRO A 581 -34.69 -6.95 14.34
CA PRO A 581 -35.44 -6.70 15.57
C PRO A 581 -36.87 -7.30 15.55
N PHE A 582 -37.38 -7.68 14.39
CA PHE A 582 -38.72 -8.26 14.22
C PHE A 582 -38.71 -9.79 14.12
N SER A 583 -37.53 -10.39 14.19
CA SER A 583 -37.33 -11.80 13.86
C SER A 583 -36.76 -12.57 15.05
N ARG A 584 -36.54 -13.88 14.86
CA ARG A 584 -35.82 -14.67 15.87
C ARG A 584 -34.38 -14.22 16.07
N LEU A 585 -33.81 -13.43 15.16
CA LEU A 585 -32.44 -12.92 15.26
C LEU A 585 -32.28 -11.86 16.35
N PHE A 586 -33.36 -11.36 16.95
CA PHE A 586 -33.28 -10.42 18.08
C PHE A 586 -32.43 -10.95 19.26
N HIS A 587 -32.26 -12.28 19.36
CA HIS A 587 -31.34 -12.90 20.32
C HIS A 587 -29.88 -12.45 20.15
N ILE A 588 -29.46 -12.00 18.97
CA ILE A 588 -28.12 -11.43 18.73
C ILE A 588 -27.87 -10.23 19.65
N ILE A 589 -28.92 -9.43 19.92
CA ILE A 589 -28.85 -8.24 20.79
C ILE A 589 -29.16 -8.62 22.23
N MET A 590 -30.23 -9.39 22.45
CA MET A 590 -30.73 -9.63 23.81
C MET A 590 -29.92 -10.67 24.58
N ALA A 591 -29.38 -11.71 23.94
CA ALA A 591 -28.66 -12.76 24.65
C ALA A 591 -27.40 -12.23 25.37
N PRO A 592 -26.54 -11.39 24.76
CA PRO A 592 -25.43 -10.77 25.47
C PRO A 592 -25.89 -9.93 26.67
N VAL A 593 -26.93 -9.11 26.50
CA VAL A 593 -27.46 -8.25 27.58
C VAL A 593 -27.95 -9.10 28.76
N VAL A 594 -28.78 -10.11 28.51
CA VAL A 594 -29.33 -10.99 29.56
C VAL A 594 -28.23 -11.80 30.25
N LEU A 595 -27.26 -12.33 29.50
CA LEU A 595 -26.14 -13.08 30.08
C LEU A 595 -25.22 -12.20 30.94
N ALA A 596 -25.00 -10.94 30.54
CA ALA A 596 -24.27 -9.97 31.34
C ALA A 596 -25.01 -9.65 32.65
N MET A 597 -26.33 -9.44 32.59
CA MET A 597 -27.17 -9.19 33.77
C MET A 597 -27.16 -10.39 34.75
N ASN A 598 -27.33 -11.61 34.24
CA ASN A 598 -27.34 -12.82 35.07
C ASN A 598 -25.98 -13.06 35.75
N ALA A 599 -24.87 -12.79 35.05
CA ALA A 599 -23.53 -12.92 35.63
C ALA A 599 -23.30 -12.03 36.87
N VAL A 600 -24.02 -10.91 36.95
CA VAL A 600 -23.98 -9.99 38.08
C VAL A 600 -24.98 -10.38 39.18
N SER A 601 -26.13 -10.95 38.82
CA SER A 601 -27.20 -11.34 39.75
C SER A 601 -26.94 -12.67 40.47
N ASP A 602 -26.44 -13.69 39.76
CA ASP A 602 -26.33 -15.07 40.26
C ASP A 602 -25.35 -15.22 41.45
N ARG A 603 -24.44 -14.25 41.66
CA ARG A 603 -23.52 -14.22 42.82
C ARG A 603 -23.87 -13.21 43.91
N GLY A 604 -24.84 -12.32 43.67
CA GLY A 604 -25.35 -11.44 44.72
C GLY A 604 -26.09 -12.20 45.82
N HIS A 605 -26.65 -13.37 45.48
CA HIS A 605 -27.30 -14.27 46.42
C HIS A 605 -26.32 -15.13 47.25
N GLU A 606 -25.12 -15.43 46.76
CA GLU A 606 -24.11 -16.17 47.54
C GLU A 606 -23.43 -15.29 48.60
N SER A 607 -23.35 -13.97 48.39
CA SER A 607 -22.80 -13.01 49.37
C SER A 607 -23.81 -12.51 50.42
N GLY A 608 -25.05 -13.00 50.39
CA GLY A 608 -26.12 -12.66 51.34
C GLY A 608 -26.39 -13.72 52.41
N ILE A 609 -25.56 -14.77 52.47
CA ILE A 609 -25.57 -15.80 53.51
C ILE A 609 -24.19 -15.77 54.19
N THR A 610 -23.92 -14.69 54.91
CA THR A 610 -22.96 -14.64 56.02
C THR A 610 -23.49 -13.67 57.06
#